data_AF-A0A951F294-F1
#
_entry.id   AF-A0A951F294-F1
#
_cell.length_a   1.000
_cell.length_b   1.000
_cell.length_c   1.000
_cell.angle_alpha   90.00
_cell.angle_beta   90.00
_cell.angle_gamma   90.00
#
_symmetry.space_group_name_H-M   'P 1'
#
loop_
_entity.id
_entity.type
_entity.pdbx_description
1 polymer ?
#
loop_
_entity_poly.entity_id
_entity_poly.type
_entity_poly.pdbx_seq_one_letter_code
_entity_poly.pdbx_strand_id
1 'polypeptide(L)'
;MQALNRAAHWMEADDFLEALTSSGLERAKAVAFLDDALGNSLLQRFAPGAHDEDARAIALNRASASLAQQFLLARSHQQYLDYSLPETCGIEEDLMSAYRSQETPPPIFKDCDRPLKTVTLPAVREALPAVLCDEPDASENAPRDVRWLAEFLRAAVGATATLEDPVQGTLLLKTYPSGGARHPVECYLAVRSVEQLAPGFYHYSVRRHELDRISDIQDSLSTCLFPGFNSELVIVLTALPERAMWRYRETTSISVVLLDVGHAVGNFSLLCECEGTPYRIHTGANLNRAANYMSLEQFREVVVAAIALDLSARAKNGE
;
A
#
# COMPACT_ATOMS: atom_id res chain seq x y z
N MET A 1 8.94 14.85 41.67
CA MET A 1 8.44 15.41 40.39
C MET A 1 9.45 16.23 39.60
N GLN A 2 10.46 16.88 40.19
CA GLN A 2 11.49 17.61 39.41
C GLN A 2 12.57 16.72 38.75
N ALA A 3 12.70 15.44 39.14
CA ALA A 3 13.71 14.53 38.58
C ALA A 3 13.34 13.97 37.18
N LEU A 4 12.06 13.98 36.80
CA LEU A 4 11.60 13.41 35.52
C LEU A 4 11.75 14.38 34.32
N ASN A 5 12.14 15.64 34.56
CA ASN A 5 12.38 16.63 33.51
C ASN A 5 13.80 16.55 32.89
N ARG A 6 14.64 15.58 33.26
CA ARG A 6 16.01 15.42 32.74
C ARG A 6 16.18 14.30 31.71
N ALA A 7 15.11 13.68 31.24
CA ALA A 7 15.22 12.55 30.34
C ALA A 7 15.41 12.96 28.85
N ALA A 8 16.13 14.06 28.62
CA ALA A 8 16.62 14.52 27.32
C ALA A 8 18.14 14.37 27.17
N HIS A 9 18.80 13.67 28.11
CA HIS A 9 20.24 13.43 28.10
C HIS A 9 20.55 11.94 28.02
N TRP A 10 21.47 11.60 27.13
CA TRP A 10 22.11 10.30 27.03
C TRP A 10 22.81 9.97 28.35
N MET A 11 22.71 8.71 28.77
CA MET A 11 23.29 8.24 30.03
C MET A 11 23.75 6.81 29.83
N GLU A 12 24.99 6.52 30.20
CA GLU A 12 25.48 5.15 30.19
C GLU A 12 24.63 4.30 31.14
N ALA A 13 24.48 3.01 30.84
CA ALA A 13 23.65 2.12 31.66
C ALA A 13 24.09 2.10 33.13
N ASP A 14 25.40 2.18 33.36
CA ASP A 14 25.97 2.25 34.71
C ASP A 14 25.67 3.58 35.42
N ASP A 15 25.75 4.71 34.71
CA ASP A 15 25.39 6.03 35.25
C ASP A 15 23.89 6.10 35.59
N PHE A 16 23.03 5.46 34.78
CA PHE A 16 21.59 5.40 35.03
C PHE A 16 21.28 4.51 36.24
N LEU A 17 21.96 3.38 36.38
CA LEU A 17 21.89 2.52 37.56
C LEU A 17 22.36 3.27 38.82
N GLU A 18 23.42 4.07 38.71
CA GLU A 18 23.92 4.89 39.82
C GLU A 18 22.94 6.00 40.19
N ALA A 19 22.30 6.65 39.20
CA ALA A 19 21.26 7.65 39.43
C ALA A 19 20.02 7.05 40.14
N LEU A 20 19.60 5.84 39.76
CA LEU A 20 18.49 5.16 40.42
C LEU A 20 18.87 4.69 41.83
N THR A 21 20.07 4.15 42.02
CA THR A 21 20.49 3.64 43.33
C THR A 21 20.82 4.74 44.33
N SER A 22 21.36 5.88 43.88
CA SER A 22 21.55 7.08 44.72
C SER A 22 20.24 7.71 45.20
N SER A 23 19.12 7.39 44.54
CA SER A 23 17.77 7.77 45.00
C SER A 23 17.18 6.84 46.06
N GLY A 24 17.94 5.83 46.52
CA GLY A 24 17.54 4.87 47.54
C GLY A 24 16.93 3.56 47.00
N LEU A 25 16.94 3.37 45.68
CA LEU A 25 16.48 2.12 45.06
C LEU A 25 17.57 1.05 45.16
N GLU A 26 17.23 -0.17 45.60
CA GLU A 26 18.18 -1.28 45.60
C GLU A 26 18.65 -1.62 44.18
N ARG A 27 19.95 -1.88 44.00
CA ARG A 27 20.53 -2.13 42.67
C ARG A 27 19.82 -3.26 41.91
N ALA A 28 19.43 -4.33 42.59
CA ALA A 28 18.69 -5.43 41.98
C ALA A 28 17.33 -4.98 41.41
N LYS A 29 16.62 -4.08 42.10
CA LYS A 29 15.35 -3.51 41.63
C LYS A 29 15.57 -2.49 40.51
N ALA A 30 16.66 -1.75 40.54
CA ALA A 30 17.05 -0.84 39.46
C ALA A 30 17.36 -1.60 38.16
N VAL A 31 18.09 -2.72 38.26
CA VAL A 31 18.36 -3.62 37.12
C VAL A 31 17.07 -4.25 36.61
N ALA A 32 16.22 -4.79 37.50
CA ALA A 32 14.93 -5.37 37.09
C ALA A 32 14.01 -4.34 36.42
N PHE A 33 13.99 -3.10 36.91
CA PHE A 33 13.27 -1.99 36.26
C PHE A 33 13.84 -1.67 34.88
N LEU A 34 15.16 -1.63 34.73
CA LEU A 34 15.81 -1.43 33.43
C LEU A 34 15.45 -2.54 32.45
N ASP A 35 15.53 -3.81 32.88
CA ASP A 35 15.20 -4.95 32.04
C ASP A 35 13.72 -4.95 31.65
N ASP A 36 12.82 -4.62 32.58
CA ASP A 36 11.38 -4.47 32.31
C ASP A 36 11.10 -3.29 31.37
N ALA A 37 11.74 -2.14 31.59
CA ALA A 37 11.59 -0.98 30.73
C ALA A 37 12.16 -1.20 29.33
N LEU A 38 13.27 -1.93 29.19
CA LEU A 38 13.81 -2.36 27.91
C LEU A 38 12.90 -3.40 27.24
N GLY A 39 12.41 -4.39 28.01
CA GLY A 39 11.50 -5.43 27.53
C GLY A 39 10.15 -4.89 27.05
N ASN A 40 9.67 -3.81 27.67
CA ASN A 40 8.44 -3.10 27.28
C ASN A 40 8.68 -1.90 26.35
N SER A 41 9.90 -1.75 25.80
CA SER A 41 10.25 -0.67 24.86
C SER A 41 10.06 0.76 25.40
N LEU A 42 10.08 0.93 26.73
CA LEU A 42 10.12 2.23 27.41
C LEU A 42 11.55 2.82 27.40
N LEU A 43 12.56 1.95 27.24
CA LEU A 43 13.97 2.28 27.02
C LEU A 43 14.50 1.50 25.82
N GLN A 44 15.57 1.97 25.17
CA GLN A 44 16.21 1.29 24.03
C GLN A 44 17.73 1.22 24.23
N ARG A 45 18.36 0.14 23.76
CA ARG A 45 19.83 -0.03 23.75
C ARG A 45 20.40 0.46 22.42
N PHE A 46 21.54 1.15 22.47
CA PHE A 46 22.26 1.59 21.28
C PHE A 46 23.71 1.11 21.33
N ALA A 47 24.30 0.85 20.15
CA ALA A 47 25.72 0.59 20.02
C ALA A 47 26.52 1.90 20.22
N PRO A 48 27.72 1.85 20.83
CA PRO A 48 28.58 3.02 20.95
C PRO A 48 28.89 3.62 19.57
N GLY A 49 28.59 4.92 19.36
CA GLY A 49 28.89 5.62 18.10
C GLY A 49 27.69 6.08 17.26
N ALA A 50 26.44 5.77 17.63
CA ALA A 50 25.23 6.18 16.90
C ALA A 50 24.81 7.66 17.13
N HIS A 51 25.77 8.58 17.23
CA HIS A 51 25.58 9.93 17.77
C HIS A 51 25.56 10.99 16.66
N ASP A 52 24.38 11.31 16.10
CA ASP A 52 23.86 12.70 16.07
C ASP A 52 22.56 12.89 15.28
N GLU A 53 22.36 12.20 14.14
CA GLU A 53 21.14 12.38 13.33
C GLU A 53 19.98 11.50 13.79
N ASP A 54 20.23 10.22 14.06
CA ASP A 54 19.22 9.29 14.61
C ASP A 54 18.78 9.70 16.02
N ALA A 55 19.72 10.26 16.79
CA ALA A 55 19.53 10.84 18.12
C ALA A 55 18.53 12.01 18.15
N ARG A 56 18.59 12.91 17.14
CA ARG A 56 17.68 14.06 17.00
C ARG A 56 16.29 13.64 16.55
N ALA A 57 16.20 12.68 15.64
CA ALA A 57 14.93 12.14 15.17
C ALA A 57 14.13 11.49 16.31
N ILE A 58 14.82 10.83 17.25
CA ILE A 58 14.22 10.15 18.40
C ILE A 58 13.91 11.11 19.55
N ALA A 59 14.68 12.19 19.76
CA ALA A 59 14.40 13.18 20.81
C ALA A 59 13.08 13.96 20.59
N LEU A 60 12.63 14.08 19.33
CA LEU A 60 11.30 14.61 18.97
C LEU A 60 10.15 13.65 19.34
N ASN A 61 10.46 12.41 19.71
CA ASN A 61 9.49 11.32 19.91
C ASN A 61 8.89 11.25 21.32
N ARG A 62 8.81 12.37 22.07
CA ARG A 62 8.21 12.38 23.41
C ARG A 62 6.93 13.20 23.47
N ALA A 63 5.84 12.49 23.76
CA ALA A 63 4.48 12.94 24.14
C ALA A 63 3.66 13.75 23.12
N SER A 64 4.27 14.34 22.09
CA SER A 64 3.58 15.15 21.07
C SER A 64 3.89 14.75 19.63
N ALA A 65 4.58 13.62 19.44
CA ALA A 65 4.85 13.11 18.11
C ALA A 65 3.54 12.67 17.43
N SER A 66 3.25 13.22 16.26
CA SER A 66 2.08 12.80 15.50
C SER A 66 2.16 11.30 15.21
N LEU A 67 1.03 10.62 15.04
CA LEU A 67 0.99 9.20 14.67
C LEU A 67 1.92 8.89 13.48
N ALA A 68 2.09 9.85 12.57
CA ALA A 68 3.03 9.78 11.45
C ALA A 68 4.51 9.70 11.89
N GLN A 69 4.93 10.46 12.90
CA GLN A 69 6.31 10.39 13.42
C GLN A 69 6.59 9.06 14.13
N GLN A 70 5.64 8.57 14.92
CA GLN A 70 5.76 7.24 15.54
C GLN A 70 5.87 6.14 14.48
N PHE A 71 5.03 6.22 13.44
CA PHE A 71 5.10 5.32 12.29
C PHE A 71 6.46 5.38 11.59
N LEU A 72 6.99 6.58 11.31
CA LEU A 72 8.28 6.74 10.61
C LEU A 72 9.45 6.20 11.43
N LEU A 73 9.46 6.44 12.74
CA LEU A 73 10.52 5.99 13.65
C LEU A 73 10.46 4.51 13.96
N ALA A 74 9.26 3.91 14.04
CA ALA A 74 9.13 2.47 14.26
C ALA A 74 9.80 1.62 13.15
N ARG A 75 10.11 2.22 11.99
CA ARG A 75 10.82 1.56 10.89
C ARG A 75 12.32 1.38 11.13
N SER A 76 12.93 2.16 12.04
CA SER A 76 14.38 2.07 12.30
C SER A 76 14.80 0.83 13.07
N HIS A 77 13.83 0.05 13.59
CA HIS A 77 14.08 -1.18 14.34
C HIS A 77 14.28 -2.41 13.44
N GLN A 78 14.11 -2.31 12.13
CA GLN A 78 14.37 -3.41 11.21
C GLN A 78 15.88 -3.62 11.03
N GLN A 79 16.31 -4.88 11.13
CA GLN A 79 17.68 -5.26 10.83
C GLN A 79 17.96 -5.02 9.34
N TYR A 80 19.00 -4.24 9.05
CA TYR A 80 19.50 -4.09 7.69
C TYR A 80 20.09 -5.42 7.19
N LEU A 81 19.68 -5.83 5.99
CA LEU A 81 20.23 -6.98 5.28
C LEU A 81 20.95 -6.49 4.03
N ASP A 82 22.23 -6.83 3.89
CA ASP A 82 23.04 -6.48 2.73
C ASP A 82 22.88 -7.54 1.62
N TYR A 83 21.99 -7.26 0.66
CA TYR A 83 21.70 -8.16 -0.46
C TYR A 83 22.84 -8.27 -1.49
N SER A 84 23.95 -7.53 -1.32
CA SER A 84 25.16 -7.77 -2.13
C SER A 84 25.93 -9.01 -1.67
N LEU A 85 25.66 -9.51 -0.46
CA LEU A 85 26.29 -10.69 0.11
C LEU A 85 25.49 -11.97 -0.21
N PRO A 86 26.14 -13.04 -0.69
CA PRO A 86 25.46 -14.29 -1.01
C PRO A 86 24.73 -14.94 0.18
N GLU A 87 25.28 -14.82 1.39
CA GLU A 87 24.68 -15.38 2.61
C GLU A 87 23.33 -14.78 2.98
N THR A 88 23.04 -13.55 2.54
CA THR A 88 21.79 -12.84 2.87
C THR A 88 20.56 -13.56 2.32
N CYS A 89 20.69 -14.24 1.18
CA CYS A 89 19.61 -15.03 0.60
C CYS A 89 19.19 -16.17 1.54
N GLY A 90 20.15 -16.87 2.16
CA GLY A 90 19.87 -17.94 3.12
C GLY A 90 19.19 -17.44 4.39
N ILE A 91 19.57 -16.27 4.89
CA ILE A 91 18.93 -15.63 6.06
C ILE A 91 17.45 -15.33 5.75
N GLU A 92 17.15 -14.82 4.56
CA GLU A 92 15.79 -14.54 4.16
C GLU A 92 14.96 -15.82 3.96
N GLU A 93 15.53 -16.85 3.34
CA GLU A 93 14.89 -18.15 3.16
C GLU A 93 14.53 -18.79 4.52
N ASP A 94 15.45 -18.78 5.48
CA ASP A 94 15.23 -19.28 6.84
C ASP A 94 14.11 -18.50 7.55
N LEU A 95 14.12 -17.16 7.42
CA LEU A 95 13.10 -16.30 8.00
C LEU A 95 11.71 -16.58 7.40
N MET A 96 11.60 -16.66 6.07
CA MET A 96 10.35 -16.93 5.38
C MET A 96 9.84 -18.35 5.69
N SER A 97 10.73 -19.32 5.83
CA SER A 97 10.40 -20.69 6.24
C SER A 97 9.82 -20.71 7.66
N ALA A 98 10.42 -19.95 8.58
CA ALA A 98 9.90 -19.78 9.93
C ALA A 98 8.50 -19.16 9.93
N TYR A 99 8.24 -18.12 9.12
CA TYR A 99 6.90 -17.52 8.99
C TYR A 99 5.87 -18.51 8.44
N ARG A 100 6.22 -19.26 7.39
CA ARG A 100 5.34 -20.26 6.79
C ARG A 100 5.00 -21.40 7.75
N SER A 101 5.91 -21.73 8.68
CA SER A 101 5.65 -22.74 9.71
C SER A 101 4.62 -22.27 10.76
N GLN A 102 4.45 -20.96 10.92
CA GLN A 102 3.52 -20.35 11.88
C GLN A 102 2.16 -20.07 11.27
N GLU A 103 2.14 -19.59 10.03
CA GLU A 103 0.90 -19.20 9.34
C GLU A 103 0.98 -19.41 7.82
N THR A 104 -0.17 -19.72 7.23
CA THR A 104 -0.30 -19.89 5.77
C THR A 104 -0.30 -18.51 5.10
N PRO A 105 0.43 -18.33 3.98
CA PRO A 105 0.38 -17.09 3.22
C PRO A 105 -1.06 -16.77 2.78
N PRO A 106 -1.50 -15.51 2.88
CA PRO A 106 -2.81 -15.10 2.41
C PRO A 106 -2.92 -15.25 0.88
N PRO A 107 -4.15 -15.38 0.34
CA PRO A 107 -4.35 -15.48 -1.10
C PRO A 107 -3.78 -14.30 -1.88
N ILE A 108 -3.01 -14.59 -2.94
CA ILE A 108 -2.40 -13.59 -3.83
C ILE A 108 -3.41 -12.95 -4.81
N PHE A 109 -4.61 -13.54 -4.92
CA PHE A 109 -5.74 -13.00 -5.66
C PHE A 109 -6.94 -12.88 -4.75
N LYS A 110 -7.76 -11.86 -4.98
CA LYS A 110 -9.10 -11.77 -4.44
C LYS A 110 -10.09 -12.17 -5.53
N ASP A 111 -11.06 -12.97 -5.14
CA ASP A 111 -12.19 -13.33 -5.99
C ASP A 111 -13.47 -12.73 -5.39
N CYS A 112 -14.40 -12.30 -6.25
CA CYS A 112 -15.73 -11.89 -5.81
C CYS A 112 -16.61 -13.13 -5.63
N ASP A 113 -17.04 -13.43 -4.41
CA ASP A 113 -17.80 -14.66 -4.12
C ASP A 113 -19.18 -14.69 -4.79
N ARG A 114 -19.84 -13.53 -4.90
CA ARG A 114 -21.23 -13.40 -5.37
C ARG A 114 -21.43 -12.15 -6.23
N PRO A 115 -20.85 -12.09 -7.44
CA PRO A 115 -21.11 -11.00 -8.35
C PRO A 115 -22.57 -11.01 -8.82
N LEU A 116 -23.15 -9.82 -8.98
CA LEU A 116 -24.45 -9.65 -9.66
C LEU A 116 -24.36 -10.04 -11.14
N LYS A 117 -23.20 -9.76 -11.75
CA LYS A 117 -22.87 -10.11 -13.13
C LYS A 117 -21.36 -10.08 -13.32
N THR A 118 -20.81 -11.08 -14.00
CA THR A 118 -19.41 -11.08 -14.44
C THR A 118 -19.34 -10.69 -15.91
N VAL A 119 -18.39 -9.82 -16.25
CA VAL A 119 -18.08 -9.40 -17.62
C VAL A 119 -16.64 -9.81 -17.91
N THR A 120 -16.47 -10.79 -18.80
CA THR A 120 -15.14 -11.19 -19.26
C THR A 120 -14.55 -10.10 -20.15
N LEU A 121 -13.33 -9.66 -19.85
CA LEU A 121 -12.64 -8.64 -20.63
C LEU A 121 -11.94 -9.30 -21.83
N PRO A 122 -11.87 -8.63 -22.99
CA PRO A 122 -11.15 -9.13 -24.15
C PRO A 122 -9.67 -9.33 -23.84
N ALA A 123 -9.05 -10.32 -24.50
CA ALA A 123 -7.62 -10.54 -24.39
C ALA A 123 -6.84 -9.32 -24.87
N VAL A 124 -5.88 -8.88 -24.07
CA VAL A 124 -5.00 -7.74 -24.35
C VAL A 124 -3.67 -8.27 -24.91
N ARG A 125 -3.04 -7.50 -25.81
CA ARG A 125 -1.71 -7.82 -26.34
C ARG A 125 -0.68 -7.90 -25.21
N GLU A 126 0.31 -8.78 -25.33
CA GLU A 126 1.38 -8.93 -24.32
C GLU A 126 2.34 -7.73 -24.27
N ALA A 127 2.42 -6.96 -25.35
CA ALA A 127 3.21 -5.73 -25.37
C ALA A 127 2.63 -4.69 -24.40
N LEU A 128 3.49 -3.83 -23.85
CA LEU A 128 3.07 -2.57 -23.21
C LEU A 128 2.01 -1.91 -24.12
N PRO A 129 0.95 -1.32 -23.53
CA PRO A 129 -0.12 -0.71 -24.32
C PRO A 129 0.47 0.17 -25.41
N ALA A 130 -0.16 0.18 -26.59
CA ALA A 130 0.18 1.16 -27.63
C ALA A 130 0.16 2.61 -27.09
N VAL A 131 -0.58 2.86 -26.00
CA VAL A 131 -0.59 4.10 -25.19
C VAL A 131 0.79 4.54 -24.72
N LEU A 132 1.73 3.64 -24.43
CA LEU A 132 3.12 3.98 -24.04
C LEU A 132 4.09 4.02 -25.22
N CYS A 133 3.64 3.61 -26.40
CA CYS A 133 4.44 3.55 -27.61
C CYS A 133 3.93 4.59 -28.60
N ASP A 134 4.27 5.88 -28.40
CA ASP A 134 4.23 7.00 -29.36
C ASP A 134 3.53 6.75 -30.73
N GLU A 135 2.27 6.33 -30.72
CA GLU A 135 1.42 6.16 -31.91
C GLU A 135 0.27 7.17 -31.77
N PRO A 136 0.55 8.46 -32.02
CA PRO A 136 -0.39 9.56 -31.80
C PRO A 136 -1.65 9.49 -32.66
N ASP A 137 -1.63 8.72 -33.76
CA ASP A 137 -2.70 8.70 -34.77
C ASP A 137 -3.92 7.82 -34.42
N ALA A 138 -3.87 7.00 -33.37
CA ALA A 138 -5.01 6.16 -32.96
C ALA A 138 -5.94 6.80 -31.90
N SER A 139 -5.49 7.87 -31.23
CA SER A 139 -6.04 8.34 -29.94
C SER A 139 -7.21 9.33 -30.06
N GLU A 140 -7.12 10.26 -31.01
CA GLU A 140 -8.23 10.85 -31.77
C GLU A 140 -9.67 10.59 -31.32
N ASN A 141 -10.13 9.41 -31.75
CA ASN A 141 -11.52 8.96 -31.80
C ASN A 141 -11.71 7.54 -31.27
N ALA A 142 -10.72 6.98 -30.56
CA ALA A 142 -10.85 5.65 -30.01
C ALA A 142 -12.08 5.57 -29.06
N PRO A 143 -12.92 4.54 -29.20
CA PRO A 143 -14.07 4.35 -28.33
C PRO A 143 -13.61 4.05 -26.90
N ARG A 144 -14.25 4.67 -25.90
CA ARG A 144 -14.06 4.37 -24.48
C ARG A 144 -14.95 3.19 -24.10
N ASP A 145 -14.69 2.06 -24.74
CA ASP A 145 -15.47 0.82 -24.63
C ASP A 145 -14.83 -0.21 -23.67
N VAL A 146 -15.45 -1.38 -23.56
CA VAL A 146 -14.94 -2.49 -22.74
C VAL A 146 -13.55 -2.95 -23.18
N ARG A 147 -13.19 -2.83 -24.47
CA ARG A 147 -11.84 -3.17 -24.95
C ARG A 147 -10.82 -2.17 -24.45
N TRP A 148 -11.09 -0.87 -24.60
CA TRP A 148 -10.23 0.16 -24.02
C TRP A 148 -10.03 -0.07 -22.52
N LEU A 149 -11.12 -0.32 -21.78
CA LEU A 149 -11.05 -0.54 -20.35
C LEU A 149 -10.22 -1.79 -19.99
N ALA A 150 -10.31 -2.85 -20.79
CA ALA A 150 -9.49 -4.05 -20.62
C ALA A 150 -8.00 -3.75 -20.75
N GLU A 151 -7.61 -3.03 -21.81
CA GLU A 151 -6.22 -2.62 -22.06
C GLU A 151 -5.72 -1.69 -20.95
N PHE A 152 -6.54 -0.71 -20.56
CA PHE A 152 -6.24 0.24 -19.49
C PHE A 152 -6.01 -0.44 -18.13
N LEU A 153 -6.88 -1.37 -17.72
CA LEU A 153 -6.72 -2.11 -16.47
C LEU A 153 -5.57 -3.11 -16.50
N ARG A 154 -5.36 -3.77 -17.65
CA ARG A 154 -4.22 -4.67 -17.86
C ARG A 154 -2.90 -3.92 -17.69
N ALA A 155 -2.81 -2.73 -18.29
CA ALA A 155 -1.65 -1.86 -18.20
C ALA A 155 -1.41 -1.35 -16.78
N ALA A 156 -2.47 -0.89 -16.11
CA ALA A 156 -2.32 -0.23 -14.83
C ALA A 156 -1.94 -1.21 -13.71
N VAL A 157 -2.66 -2.34 -13.63
CA VAL A 157 -2.63 -3.25 -12.48
C VAL A 157 -2.77 -4.74 -12.85
N GLY A 158 -2.60 -5.11 -14.12
CA GLY A 158 -2.74 -6.49 -14.59
C GLY A 158 -1.57 -7.40 -14.21
N ALA A 159 -1.84 -8.71 -14.13
CA ALA A 159 -0.82 -9.74 -13.89
C ALA A 159 0.08 -9.94 -15.12
N THR A 160 1.40 -9.84 -14.98
CA THR A 160 2.35 -10.05 -16.08
C THR A 160 2.87 -11.48 -16.13
N ALA A 161 3.12 -12.10 -14.97
CA ALA A 161 3.56 -13.49 -14.86
C ALA A 161 3.29 -14.04 -13.46
N THR A 162 3.51 -15.34 -13.29
CA THR A 162 3.61 -16.00 -11.98
C THR A 162 4.94 -16.75 -11.89
N LEU A 163 5.62 -16.65 -10.75
CA LEU A 163 6.86 -17.37 -10.46
C LEU A 163 6.62 -18.29 -9.27
N GLU A 164 7.24 -19.46 -9.24
CA GLU A 164 7.21 -20.35 -8.08
C GLU A 164 8.44 -20.11 -7.21
N ASP A 165 8.22 -19.71 -5.96
CA ASP A 165 9.28 -19.55 -4.95
C ASP A 165 9.24 -20.76 -3.98
N PRO A 166 10.38 -21.42 -3.72
CA PRO A 166 10.43 -22.61 -2.86
C PRO A 166 9.87 -22.39 -1.45
N VAL A 167 10.00 -21.17 -0.92
CA VAL A 167 9.64 -20.85 0.46
C VAL A 167 8.30 -20.11 0.50
N GLN A 168 8.13 -19.10 -0.33
CA GLN A 168 6.98 -18.19 -0.32
C GLN A 168 5.78 -18.69 -1.16
N GLY A 169 5.97 -19.74 -1.97
CA GLY A 169 4.97 -20.26 -2.90
C GLY A 169 4.85 -19.41 -4.16
N THR A 170 3.68 -19.42 -4.79
CA THR A 170 3.43 -18.68 -6.02
C THR A 170 3.53 -17.16 -5.79
N LEU A 171 4.44 -16.51 -6.51
CA LEU A 171 4.62 -15.07 -6.58
C LEU A 171 3.85 -14.54 -7.79
N LEU A 172 2.99 -13.55 -7.58
CA LEU A 172 2.32 -12.81 -8.65
C LEU A 172 3.21 -11.64 -9.06
N LEU A 173 3.47 -11.48 -10.36
CA LEU A 173 4.03 -10.25 -10.90
C LEU A 173 2.92 -9.43 -11.56
N LYS A 174 2.90 -8.12 -11.31
CA LYS A 174 2.02 -7.15 -12.00
C LYS A 174 2.84 -6.16 -12.80
N THR A 175 2.15 -5.26 -13.50
CA THR A 175 2.75 -4.15 -14.27
C THR A 175 3.40 -3.06 -13.41
N TYR A 176 3.32 -3.18 -12.08
CA TYR A 176 4.06 -2.35 -11.13
C TYR A 176 4.74 -3.24 -10.08
N PRO A 177 5.87 -2.81 -9.49
CA PRO A 177 6.58 -3.59 -8.49
C PRO A 177 5.81 -3.63 -7.17
N SER A 178 5.96 -4.72 -6.41
CA SER A 178 5.40 -4.86 -5.08
C SER A 178 6.43 -5.47 -4.15
N GLY A 179 6.51 -4.98 -2.92
CA GLY A 179 7.38 -5.56 -1.90
C GLY A 179 7.11 -7.06 -1.75
N GLY A 180 8.11 -7.89 -2.06
CA GLY A 180 8.00 -9.35 -1.95
C GLY A 180 6.94 -9.99 -2.85
N ALA A 181 6.55 -9.31 -3.93
CA ALA A 181 5.50 -9.75 -4.84
C ALA A 181 4.17 -10.06 -4.13
N ARG A 182 3.84 -9.32 -3.07
CA ARG A 182 2.63 -9.56 -2.24
C ARG A 182 1.37 -8.93 -2.82
N HIS A 183 1.50 -7.84 -3.57
CA HIS A 183 0.42 -7.10 -4.23
C HIS A 183 -0.83 -6.91 -3.34
N PRO A 184 -0.74 -6.12 -2.25
CA PRO A 184 -1.85 -5.86 -1.35
C PRO A 184 -2.96 -5.03 -2.01
N VAL A 185 -2.68 -4.35 -3.13
CA VAL A 185 -3.63 -3.45 -3.79
C VAL A 185 -4.61 -4.21 -4.68
N GLU A 186 -5.90 -3.98 -4.43
CA GLU A 186 -7.04 -4.41 -5.22
C GLU A 186 -7.64 -3.21 -5.99
N CYS A 187 -8.32 -3.49 -7.10
CA CYS A 187 -8.85 -2.48 -8.00
C CYS A 187 -10.36 -2.64 -8.16
N TYR A 188 -11.07 -1.55 -7.86
CA TYR A 188 -12.51 -1.41 -8.03
C TYR A 188 -12.82 -0.28 -9.00
N LEU A 189 -14.01 -0.31 -9.59
CA LEU A 189 -14.46 0.69 -10.54
C LEU A 189 -15.88 1.13 -10.20
N ALA A 190 -16.12 2.44 -10.15
CA ALA A 190 -17.45 3.02 -10.23
C ALA A 190 -17.67 3.48 -11.68
N VAL A 191 -18.40 2.68 -12.45
CA VAL A 191 -18.67 2.91 -13.86
C VAL A 191 -19.97 3.68 -14.01
N ARG A 192 -19.92 4.87 -14.59
CA ARG A 192 -21.10 5.66 -14.98
C ARG A 192 -21.31 5.62 -16.49
N SER A 193 -20.24 5.77 -17.26
CA SER A 193 -20.30 5.90 -18.73
C SER A 193 -19.07 5.25 -19.36
N VAL A 194 -19.17 3.96 -19.66
CA VAL A 194 -18.21 3.20 -20.48
C VAL A 194 -19.02 2.44 -21.52
N GLU A 195 -18.66 2.56 -22.79
CA GLU A 195 -19.44 1.94 -23.86
C GLU A 195 -19.47 0.42 -23.69
N GLN A 196 -20.63 -0.21 -23.93
CA GLN A 196 -20.84 -1.66 -23.81
C GLN A 196 -20.72 -2.21 -22.36
N LEU A 197 -20.62 -1.34 -21.35
CA LEU A 197 -20.61 -1.71 -19.95
C LEU A 197 -21.76 -1.04 -19.20
N ALA A 198 -22.55 -1.82 -18.47
CA ALA A 198 -23.64 -1.27 -17.67
C ALA A 198 -23.09 -0.42 -16.51
N PRO A 199 -23.74 0.70 -16.13
CA PRO A 199 -23.35 1.45 -14.95
C PRO A 199 -23.39 0.58 -13.68
N GLY A 200 -22.44 0.77 -12.76
CA GLY A 200 -22.34 -0.03 -11.55
C GLY A 200 -20.98 0.05 -10.87
N PHE A 201 -20.90 -0.57 -9.69
CA PHE A 201 -19.62 -0.86 -9.06
C PHE A 201 -19.12 -2.23 -9.48
N TYR A 202 -17.82 -2.32 -9.76
CA TYR A 202 -17.15 -3.53 -10.22
C TYR A 202 -15.88 -3.78 -9.40
N HIS A 203 -15.59 -5.05 -9.13
CA HIS A 203 -14.26 -5.52 -8.74
C HIS A 203 -13.54 -6.02 -10.00
N TYR A 204 -12.27 -5.67 -10.17
CA TYR A 204 -11.44 -6.21 -11.24
C TYR A 204 -10.70 -7.47 -10.78
N SER A 205 -11.12 -8.63 -11.30
CA SER A 205 -10.41 -9.89 -11.06
C SER A 205 -9.15 -9.95 -11.92
N VAL A 206 -8.00 -9.69 -11.29
CA VAL A 206 -6.69 -9.79 -11.94
C VAL A 206 -6.42 -11.22 -12.44
N ARG A 207 -6.86 -12.24 -11.69
CA ARG A 207 -6.66 -13.66 -12.02
C ARG A 207 -7.33 -14.03 -13.34
N ARG A 208 -8.57 -13.61 -13.52
CA ARG A 208 -9.40 -14.00 -14.68
C ARG A 208 -9.41 -12.96 -15.79
N HIS A 209 -8.92 -11.75 -15.52
CA HIS A 209 -9.08 -10.58 -16.37
C HIS A 209 -10.57 -10.32 -16.65
N GLU A 210 -11.35 -10.10 -15.57
CA GLU A 210 -12.80 -9.92 -15.63
C GLU A 210 -13.26 -8.80 -14.70
N LEU A 211 -14.46 -8.29 -14.96
CA LEU A 211 -15.16 -7.35 -14.08
C LEU A 211 -16.35 -8.03 -13.41
N ASP A 212 -16.30 -8.09 -12.09
CA ASP A 212 -17.36 -8.63 -11.24
C ASP A 212 -18.22 -7.47 -10.71
N ARG A 213 -19.45 -7.31 -11.24
CA ARG A 213 -20.39 -6.27 -10.81
C ARG A 213 -20.89 -6.57 -9.40
N ILE A 214 -20.61 -5.70 -8.44
CA ILE A 214 -20.92 -5.91 -7.02
C ILE A 214 -22.20 -5.20 -6.58
N SER A 215 -22.49 -4.03 -7.15
CA SER A 215 -23.67 -3.22 -6.79
C SER A 215 -24.00 -2.21 -7.89
N ASP A 216 -25.19 -1.60 -7.81
CA ASP A 216 -25.56 -0.48 -8.66
C ASP A 216 -24.78 0.79 -8.28
N ILE A 217 -24.55 1.68 -9.24
CA ILE A 217 -23.82 2.93 -8.98
C ILE A 217 -24.64 3.85 -8.08
N GLN A 218 -23.96 4.49 -7.13
CA GLN A 218 -24.55 5.54 -6.30
C GLN A 218 -23.87 6.86 -6.62
N ASP A 219 -24.66 7.84 -7.07
CA ASP A 219 -24.17 9.14 -7.54
C ASP A 219 -23.38 9.91 -6.47
N SER A 220 -23.64 9.62 -5.20
CA SER A 220 -23.01 10.27 -4.06
C SER A 220 -21.50 10.02 -3.96
N LEU A 221 -20.94 8.95 -4.54
CA LEU A 221 -19.49 8.73 -4.49
C LEU A 221 -18.72 9.82 -5.22
N SER A 222 -19.07 10.08 -6.48
CA SER A 222 -18.44 11.10 -7.32
C SER A 222 -18.60 12.49 -6.70
N THR A 223 -19.80 12.84 -6.24
CA THR A 223 -20.04 14.15 -5.58
C THR A 223 -19.26 14.29 -4.27
N CYS A 224 -19.08 13.21 -3.51
CA CYS A 224 -18.37 13.24 -2.23
C CYS A 224 -16.85 13.35 -2.37
N LEU A 225 -16.27 12.66 -3.36
CA LEU A 225 -14.81 12.61 -3.53
C LEU A 225 -14.31 13.63 -4.57
N PHE A 226 -15.11 13.94 -5.58
CA PHE A 226 -14.71 14.75 -6.73
C PHE A 226 -15.76 15.83 -7.05
N PRO A 227 -16.04 16.75 -6.12
CA PRO A 227 -17.01 17.81 -6.35
C PRO A 227 -16.63 18.67 -7.57
N GLY A 228 -17.60 18.86 -8.47
CA GLY A 228 -17.42 19.67 -9.68
C GLY A 228 -16.52 19.05 -10.75
N PHE A 229 -16.23 17.75 -10.68
CA PHE A 229 -15.52 17.02 -11.73
C PHE A 229 -16.44 16.02 -12.41
N ASN A 230 -16.40 15.97 -13.74
CA ASN A 230 -17.14 14.95 -14.48
C ASN A 230 -16.45 13.59 -14.30
N SER A 231 -17.06 12.73 -13.49
CA SER A 231 -16.49 11.44 -13.09
C SER A 231 -17.28 10.31 -13.76
N GLU A 232 -16.98 10.06 -15.03
CA GLU A 232 -17.63 9.00 -15.83
C GLU A 232 -17.10 7.60 -15.48
N LEU A 233 -15.86 7.55 -15.03
CA LEU A 233 -15.24 6.39 -14.45
C LEU A 233 -14.47 6.80 -13.21
N VAL A 234 -14.64 6.07 -12.10
CA VAL A 234 -13.80 6.23 -10.90
C VAL A 234 -13.12 4.91 -10.62
N ILE A 235 -11.78 4.90 -10.69
CA ILE A 235 -10.97 3.81 -10.16
C ILE A 235 -10.88 3.98 -8.65
N VAL A 236 -11.17 2.93 -7.89
CA VAL A 236 -11.05 2.93 -6.44
C VAL A 236 -10.04 1.85 -6.07
N LEU A 237 -8.92 2.28 -5.49
CA LEU A 237 -7.88 1.37 -5.03
C LEU A 237 -8.10 1.07 -3.56
N THR A 238 -8.05 -0.21 -3.23
CA THR A 238 -8.13 -0.71 -1.86
C THR A 238 -6.88 -1.50 -1.54
N ALA A 239 -6.56 -1.65 -0.26
CA ALA A 239 -5.44 -2.45 0.21
C ALA A 239 -5.92 -3.51 1.18
N LEU A 240 -5.42 -4.73 1.00
CA LEU A 240 -5.49 -5.85 1.95
C LEU A 240 -4.16 -5.92 2.71
N PRO A 241 -4.02 -5.27 3.89
CA PRO A 241 -2.74 -5.18 4.59
C PRO A 241 -2.19 -6.55 4.98
N GLU A 242 -3.06 -7.53 5.22
CA GLU A 242 -2.69 -8.91 5.55
C GLU A 242 -1.69 -9.53 4.57
N ARG A 243 -1.80 -9.20 3.26
CA ARG A 243 -0.87 -9.69 2.23
C ARG A 243 0.55 -9.20 2.45
N ALA A 244 0.71 -7.95 2.84
CA ALA A 244 2.01 -7.38 3.18
C ALA A 244 2.48 -7.83 4.56
N MET A 245 1.58 -7.89 5.55
CA MET A 245 1.88 -8.24 6.94
C MET A 245 2.44 -9.65 7.12
N TRP A 246 2.03 -10.60 6.27
CA TRP A 246 2.56 -11.96 6.29
C TRP A 246 4.08 -12.00 6.08
N ARG A 247 4.60 -11.16 5.16
CA ARG A 247 6.03 -11.06 4.85
C ARG A 247 6.74 -10.00 5.69
N TYR A 248 6.17 -8.80 5.73
CA TYR A 248 6.72 -7.65 6.44
C TYR A 248 5.96 -7.49 7.75
N ARG A 249 6.44 -8.09 8.83
CA ARG A 249 5.83 -7.97 10.15
C ARG A 249 5.81 -6.49 10.61
N GLU A 250 4.95 -6.19 11.57
CA GLU A 250 4.92 -4.89 12.26
C GLU A 250 4.70 -3.68 11.33
N THR A 251 5.31 -2.53 11.63
CA THR A 251 5.06 -1.23 10.98
C THR A 251 5.58 -1.13 9.54
N THR A 252 6.52 -1.99 9.14
CA THR A 252 7.07 -2.03 7.78
C THR A 252 6.02 -2.43 6.74
N SER A 253 5.07 -3.31 7.09
CA SER A 253 3.97 -3.72 6.20
C SER A 253 3.26 -2.54 5.57
N ILE A 254 2.86 -1.56 6.39
CA ILE A 254 2.11 -0.39 5.93
C ILE A 254 2.96 0.50 5.02
N SER A 255 4.27 0.61 5.25
CA SER A 255 5.15 1.34 4.33
C SER A 255 5.17 0.70 2.94
N VAL A 256 5.29 -0.63 2.90
CA VAL A 256 5.25 -1.39 1.64
C VAL A 256 3.89 -1.22 0.96
N VAL A 257 2.78 -1.32 1.71
CA VAL A 257 1.43 -1.08 1.17
C VAL A 257 1.34 0.31 0.54
N LEU A 258 1.81 1.36 1.22
CA LEU A 258 1.73 2.74 0.71
C LEU A 258 2.60 2.94 -0.55
N LEU A 259 3.77 2.30 -0.64
CA LEU A 259 4.61 2.32 -1.84
C LEU A 259 3.91 1.63 -3.01
N ASP A 260 3.32 0.46 -2.78
CA ASP A 260 2.55 -0.29 -3.78
C ASP A 260 1.34 0.52 -4.28
N VAL A 261 0.66 1.25 -3.38
CA VAL A 261 -0.42 2.18 -3.75
C VAL A 261 0.11 3.32 -4.63
N GLY A 262 1.25 3.93 -4.26
CA GLY A 262 1.88 4.98 -5.05
C GLY A 262 2.24 4.51 -6.46
N HIS A 263 2.77 3.30 -6.59
CA HIS A 263 3.05 2.68 -7.89
C HIS A 263 1.78 2.45 -8.73
N ALA A 264 0.73 1.91 -8.13
CA ALA A 264 -0.55 1.70 -8.83
C ALA A 264 -1.18 3.03 -9.27
N VAL A 265 -1.20 4.05 -8.41
CA VAL A 265 -1.68 5.40 -8.74
C VAL A 265 -0.84 6.00 -9.87
N GLY A 266 0.50 5.88 -9.79
CA GLY A 266 1.42 6.37 -10.83
C GLY A 266 1.14 5.75 -12.20
N ASN A 267 0.91 4.44 -12.27
CA ASN A 267 0.55 3.78 -13.53
C ASN A 267 -0.75 4.33 -14.12
N PHE A 268 -1.81 4.49 -13.31
CA PHE A 268 -3.07 5.07 -13.78
C PHE A 268 -2.89 6.51 -14.27
N SER A 269 -2.14 7.33 -13.53
CA SER A 269 -1.79 8.71 -13.92
C SER A 269 -1.09 8.76 -15.28
N LEU A 270 -0.04 7.96 -15.45
CA LEU A 270 0.73 7.92 -16.69
C LEU A 270 -0.14 7.51 -17.89
N LEU A 271 -0.99 6.49 -17.72
CA LEU A 271 -1.91 6.08 -18.79
C LEU A 271 -2.91 7.18 -19.14
N CYS A 272 -3.45 7.89 -18.15
CA CYS A 272 -4.33 9.03 -18.41
C CYS A 272 -3.62 10.15 -19.16
N GLU A 273 -2.36 10.46 -18.79
CA GLU A 273 -1.54 11.47 -19.45
C GLU A 273 -1.22 11.10 -20.90
N CYS A 274 -0.79 9.87 -21.14
CA CYS A 274 -0.51 9.36 -22.49
C CYS A 274 -1.75 9.38 -23.40
N GLU A 275 -2.94 9.13 -22.84
CA GLU A 275 -4.21 9.16 -23.59
C GLU A 275 -4.86 10.56 -23.66
N GLY A 276 -4.30 11.57 -23.01
CA GLY A 276 -4.92 12.89 -22.90
C GLY A 276 -6.27 12.89 -22.18
N THR A 277 -6.48 11.96 -21.24
CA THR A 277 -7.72 11.84 -20.45
C THR A 277 -7.61 12.71 -19.19
N PRO A 278 -8.45 13.74 -19.01
CA PRO A 278 -8.48 14.52 -17.78
C PRO A 278 -8.84 13.62 -16.59
N TYR A 279 -8.07 13.75 -15.51
CA TYR A 279 -8.27 12.94 -14.32
C TYR A 279 -8.03 13.75 -13.04
N ARG A 280 -8.57 13.26 -11.92
CA ARG A 280 -8.29 13.77 -10.57
C ARG A 280 -8.02 12.62 -9.62
N ILE A 281 -6.99 12.76 -8.80
CA ILE A 281 -6.65 11.81 -7.75
C ILE A 281 -7.15 12.33 -6.39
N HIS A 282 -7.72 11.43 -5.59
CA HIS A 282 -8.10 11.69 -4.21
C HIS A 282 -7.51 10.63 -3.28
N THR A 283 -6.63 11.05 -2.37
CA THR A 283 -5.98 10.20 -1.34
C THR A 283 -6.31 10.64 0.09
N GLY A 284 -7.24 11.59 0.24
CA GLY A 284 -7.51 12.29 1.50
C GLY A 284 -8.74 11.80 2.26
N ALA A 285 -9.27 12.67 3.11
CA ALA A 285 -10.45 12.41 3.95
C ALA A 285 -11.67 11.92 3.12
N ASN A 286 -12.56 11.17 3.77
CA ASN A 286 -13.80 10.57 3.21
C ASN A 286 -13.65 9.29 2.37
N LEU A 287 -12.44 8.78 2.11
CA LEU A 287 -12.28 7.47 1.44
C LEU A 287 -12.96 6.32 2.20
N ASN A 288 -13.02 6.38 3.53
CA ASN A 288 -13.77 5.41 4.34
C ASN A 288 -15.27 5.39 4.02
N ARG A 289 -15.84 6.50 3.51
CA ARG A 289 -17.24 6.51 3.04
C ARG A 289 -17.38 5.74 1.73
N ALA A 290 -16.32 5.68 0.92
CA ALA A 290 -16.31 4.91 -0.32
C ALA A 290 -16.45 3.40 -0.05
N ALA A 291 -15.87 2.91 1.05
CA ALA A 291 -15.94 1.51 1.46
C ALA A 291 -17.38 0.98 1.58
N ASN A 292 -18.32 1.84 1.99
CA ASN A 292 -19.73 1.47 2.16
C ASN A 292 -20.41 1.09 0.84
N TYR A 293 -20.03 1.70 -0.29
CA TYR A 293 -20.63 1.41 -1.60
C TYR A 293 -20.17 0.06 -2.17
N MET A 294 -19.01 -0.42 -1.70
CA MET A 294 -18.40 -1.69 -2.10
C MET A 294 -18.62 -2.80 -1.06
N SER A 295 -19.36 -2.51 0.02
CA SER A 295 -19.62 -3.42 1.14
C SER A 295 -18.35 -4.02 1.75
N LEU A 296 -17.28 -3.21 1.86
CA LEU A 296 -15.99 -3.68 2.38
C LEU A 296 -15.99 -3.69 3.92
N GLU A 297 -15.41 -4.75 4.48
CA GLU A 297 -15.04 -4.79 5.89
C GLU A 297 -13.74 -4.00 6.10
N GLN A 298 -13.86 -2.75 6.55
CA GLN A 298 -12.73 -1.80 6.62
C GLN A 298 -11.58 -2.22 7.52
N PHE A 299 -11.76 -3.21 8.41
CA PHE A 299 -10.66 -3.79 9.20
C PHE A 299 -9.78 -4.73 8.39
N ARG A 300 -10.31 -5.32 7.32
CA ARG A 300 -9.58 -6.24 6.43
C ARG A 300 -9.08 -5.54 5.19
N GLU A 301 -9.91 -4.66 4.63
CA GLU A 301 -9.64 -4.01 3.36
C GLU A 301 -9.99 -2.54 3.40
N VAL A 302 -8.98 -1.71 3.17
CA VAL A 302 -9.04 -0.26 3.37
C VAL A 302 -9.03 0.43 2.01
N VAL A 303 -9.89 1.42 1.81
CA VAL A 303 -9.82 2.29 0.64
C VAL A 303 -8.66 3.26 0.80
N VAL A 304 -7.72 3.24 -0.16
CA VAL A 304 -6.44 3.95 -0.07
C VAL A 304 -6.30 5.06 -1.10
N ALA A 305 -6.96 4.96 -2.24
CA ALA A 305 -7.00 6.02 -3.24
C ALA A 305 -8.26 5.91 -4.12
N ALA A 306 -8.66 7.02 -4.72
CA ALA A 306 -9.61 7.04 -5.82
C ALA A 306 -9.10 7.94 -6.95
N ILE A 307 -9.39 7.58 -8.19
CA ILE A 307 -8.97 8.30 -9.39
C ILE A 307 -10.20 8.46 -10.29
N ALA A 308 -10.71 9.68 -10.43
CA ALA A 308 -11.81 9.98 -11.32
C ALA A 308 -11.28 10.37 -12.70
N LEU A 309 -11.88 9.82 -13.75
CA LEU A 309 -11.58 10.09 -15.15
C LEU A 309 -12.81 10.74 -15.82
N ASP A 310 -12.55 11.79 -16.57
CA ASP A 310 -13.51 12.41 -17.48
C ASP A 310 -13.30 11.81 -18.87
N LEU A 311 -14.19 10.91 -19.28
CA LEU A 311 -14.07 10.19 -20.55
C LEU A 311 -14.64 11.00 -21.73
N SER A 312 -15.39 12.07 -21.43
CA SER A 312 -16.05 12.96 -22.39
C SER A 312 -15.17 14.13 -22.82
N ALA A 313 -14.30 14.63 -21.93
CA ALA A 313 -13.38 15.71 -22.23
C ALA A 313 -12.08 15.13 -22.80
N ARG A 314 -11.85 15.28 -24.10
CA ARG A 314 -10.52 15.00 -24.67
C ARG A 314 -9.63 16.22 -24.46
N ALA A 315 -8.41 16.03 -23.93
CA ALA A 315 -7.43 17.10 -23.92
C ALA A 315 -7.15 17.50 -25.38
N LYS A 316 -7.44 18.75 -25.74
CA LYS A 316 -6.87 19.33 -26.96
C LYS A 316 -5.37 19.45 -26.68
N ASN A 317 -4.56 18.63 -27.33
CA ASN A 317 -3.12 18.87 -27.34
C ASN A 317 -2.90 20.29 -27.90
N GLY A 318 -2.32 21.15 -27.05
CA GLY A 318 -2.25 22.59 -27.27
C GLY A 318 -1.36 22.96 -28.46
N GLU A 319 -1.78 24.06 -29.09
CA GLU A 319 -0.96 24.98 -29.90
C GLU A 319 0.30 25.47 -29.16
#